data_AF-A0A938KDI4-F1
#
_entry.id   AF-A0A938KDI4-F1
#
_cell.length_a   1.000
_cell.length_b   1.000
_cell.length_c   1.000
_cell.angle_alpha   90.00
_cell.angle_beta   90.00
_cell.angle_gamma   90.00
#
_symmetry.space_group_name_H-M   'P 1'
#
loop_
_entity.id
_entity.type
_entity.pdbx_description
1 polymer ?
#
loop_
_entity_poly.entity_id
_entity_poly.type
_entity_poly.pdbx_seq_one_letter_code
_entity_poly.pdbx_strand_id
1 'polypeptide(L)'
;MPSQKWNETGRVWEEDHGLLDAEQVARCARADVAEPLRSPIPTRMISNGEYMPVPQTQKQKQVEARLRELSDVASRKLGIGRRQFLRSSGGMAASLLAMNEVFGRFFNVSLVELFEPAAFAASAPPRDLFVFDDQLHFVRGSRPSPAGLRAIAQGPSSAPAVKSNPFNPKGQLDELGQAWSVWNPALVGLPIDPAYAHITQFIKDVYLDSQVTIGLLSNVTASGVQIEGQRRAPKNAQEAQLGEVLTAGQTAAARDFVNKISGSTRMLCHGLLYVGKGNLEWIQEQTDKYKPDSWKGYNISNAAKVDTDPNSLMKQWRHDDQEVAYPTFELIQKNYEKLKRRKPGFNNICVHKGLAPGPPDPLRGHPGDMPKAARDWPKLNFITYHACIQPNFFMADTLDDVKAEKLRGGVPNISWTTEYAQLVQPFPNCYAEIGTTWASSVVTFPTIAAHILGQLMKFLGEDRIVFGSDSVWYGSPQWQIEALWRFQIPEAMRKKWGYPELTERAKRKILGLNSAKLYGIRALRPASYKAVPKNYESRMTSELKTILEFGQLKADNMSKMKETYAALAIEPDNIRYGWMRVQA
;
A
#
# COMPACT_ATOMS: atom_id res chain seq x y z
N MET A 1 10.79 44.92 27.43
CA MET A 1 9.98 44.74 26.19
C MET A 1 10.80 45.22 25.02
N PRO A 2 10.79 44.63 23.80
CA PRO A 2 10.04 43.48 23.23
C PRO A 2 11.02 42.33 22.81
N SER A 3 10.71 41.16 22.24
CA SER A 3 9.48 40.51 21.75
C SER A 3 9.60 38.99 21.97
N GLN A 4 8.80 38.42 22.87
CA GLN A 4 8.47 36.99 22.82
C GLN A 4 7.60 36.75 21.59
N LYS A 5 7.95 35.77 20.74
CA LYS A 5 7.03 35.24 19.74
C LYS A 5 6.43 33.93 20.25
N TRP A 6 5.11 34.00 20.48
CA TRP A 6 4.20 32.99 21.01
C TRP A 6 3.44 32.26 19.89
N ASN A 7 2.91 31.05 20.15
CA ASN A 7 1.66 30.57 19.53
C ASN A 7 0.83 29.68 20.51
N GLU A 8 -0.41 29.36 20.13
CA GLU A 8 -1.63 29.57 20.96
C GLU A 8 -2.13 28.43 21.88
N THR A 9 -1.30 27.51 22.38
CA THR A 9 -1.81 26.46 23.31
C THR A 9 -1.03 26.28 24.61
N GLY A 10 -0.25 27.28 25.03
CA GLY A 10 0.28 27.32 26.41
C GLY A 10 1.20 26.17 26.82
N ARG A 11 1.82 25.45 25.87
CA ARG A 11 2.92 24.52 26.19
C ARG A 11 4.24 25.25 26.13
N VAL A 12 4.93 25.31 27.28
CA VAL A 12 6.38 25.52 27.32
C VAL A 12 7.02 24.33 26.59
N TRP A 13 8.03 24.54 25.75
CA TRP A 13 8.87 23.43 25.31
C TRP A 13 9.50 22.81 26.56
N GLU A 14 9.02 21.64 26.99
CA GLU A 14 9.72 20.86 28.02
C GLU A 14 11.10 20.46 27.46
N GLU A 15 12.13 20.41 28.31
CA GLU A 15 13.42 19.86 27.93
C GLU A 15 13.21 18.45 27.34
N ASP A 16 13.74 18.21 26.12
CA ASP A 16 13.58 16.97 25.36
C ASP A 16 13.77 15.73 26.26
N HIS A 17 12.67 15.14 26.73
CA HIS A 17 12.68 13.87 27.48
C HIS A 17 12.88 12.70 26.50
N GLY A 18 14.06 12.61 25.90
CA GLY A 18 14.54 11.38 25.26
C GLY A 18 14.83 10.32 26.32
N LEU A 19 14.74 9.04 25.94
CA LEU A 19 15.24 7.91 26.73
C LEU A 19 16.78 7.77 26.66
N LEU A 20 17.46 8.66 25.93
CA LEU A 20 18.92 8.74 25.94
C LEU A 20 19.40 9.27 27.29
N ASP A 21 20.29 8.52 27.94
CA ASP A 21 20.99 9.04 29.10
C ASP A 21 21.97 10.18 28.73
N ALA A 22 22.49 10.88 29.73
CA ALA A 22 23.39 12.01 29.51
C ALA A 22 24.67 11.64 28.72
N GLU A 23 25.16 10.41 28.84
CA GLU A 23 26.34 9.93 28.12
C GLU A 23 26.01 9.69 26.63
N GLN A 24 24.83 9.18 26.35
CA GLN A 24 24.29 8.99 25.02
C GLN A 24 23.98 10.33 24.34
N VAL A 25 23.36 11.28 25.06
CA VAL A 25 23.12 12.64 24.54
C VAL A 25 24.44 13.33 24.19
N ALA A 26 25.49 13.18 25.00
CA ALA A 26 26.80 13.79 24.74
C ALA A 26 27.46 13.34 23.42
N ARG A 27 27.10 12.16 22.91
CA ARG A 27 27.60 11.63 21.62
C ARG A 27 26.69 11.97 20.44
N CYS A 28 25.59 12.69 20.68
CA CYS A 28 24.62 13.11 19.69
C CYS A 28 24.62 14.62 19.49
N ALA A 29 24.06 15.06 18.37
CA ALA A 29 23.69 16.45 18.13
C ALA A 29 22.24 16.54 17.65
N ARG A 30 21.59 17.67 17.86
CA ARG A 30 20.26 17.95 17.32
C ARG A 30 20.32 17.99 15.79
N ALA A 31 19.56 17.14 15.12
CA ALA A 31 19.54 17.02 13.66
C ALA A 31 19.08 18.31 12.97
N ASP A 32 18.13 19.02 13.57
CA ASP A 32 17.62 20.30 13.08
C ASP A 32 18.70 21.40 13.10
N VAL A 33 19.72 21.22 13.92
CA VAL A 33 20.88 22.13 14.04
C VAL A 33 22.08 21.62 13.23
N ALA A 34 22.44 20.34 13.40
CA ALA A 34 23.70 19.77 12.99
C ALA A 34 23.66 19.05 11.64
N GLU A 35 22.48 18.74 11.09
CA GLU A 35 22.41 18.05 9.79
C GLU A 35 22.94 18.96 8.67
N PRO A 36 24.07 18.62 8.03
CA PRO A 36 24.82 19.57 7.23
C PRO A 36 24.29 19.72 5.80
N LEU A 37 23.47 18.78 5.32
CA LEU A 37 23.02 18.74 3.94
C LEU A 37 21.52 18.99 3.79
N ARG A 38 20.68 18.58 4.76
CA ARG A 38 19.21 18.65 4.67
C ARG A 38 18.71 18.15 3.31
N SER A 39 19.24 17.00 2.90
CA SER A 39 18.90 16.36 1.64
C SER A 39 17.42 15.97 1.60
N PRO A 40 16.80 15.86 0.42
CA PRO A 40 15.40 15.43 0.33
C PRO A 40 15.22 13.95 0.74
N ILE A 41 16.23 13.10 0.56
CA ILE A 41 16.25 11.74 1.13
C ILE A 41 17.26 11.71 2.30
N PRO A 42 16.87 11.26 3.51
CA PRO A 42 17.80 11.13 4.63
C PRO A 42 18.90 10.12 4.28
N THR A 43 20.13 10.49 4.61
CA THR A 43 21.32 9.70 4.31
C THR A 43 21.94 9.05 5.54
N ARG A 44 21.38 9.32 6.72
CA ARG A 44 21.80 8.75 8.01
C ARG A 44 20.60 8.67 8.95
N MET A 45 20.76 7.86 9.99
CA MET A 45 19.75 7.69 11.03
C MET A 45 19.62 8.96 11.88
N ILE A 46 18.38 9.39 12.11
CA ILE A 46 18.01 10.45 13.05
C ILE A 46 17.11 9.79 14.10
N SER A 47 17.57 9.73 15.34
CA SER A 47 16.80 9.20 16.47
C SER A 47 15.84 10.26 16.99
N ASN A 48 14.67 9.86 17.48
CA ASN A 48 13.78 10.74 18.24
C ASN A 48 14.23 10.91 19.72
N GLY A 49 15.32 10.25 20.13
CA GLY A 49 15.79 10.22 21.50
C GLY A 49 15.39 8.94 22.26
N GLU A 50 14.70 7.98 21.65
CA GLU A 50 14.33 6.73 22.33
C GLU A 50 15.43 5.65 22.28
N TYR A 51 16.32 5.74 21.29
CA TYR A 51 17.42 4.81 21.10
C TYR A 51 18.63 5.55 20.53
N MET A 52 19.81 5.05 20.86
CA MET A 52 21.04 5.68 20.42
C MET A 52 21.20 5.53 18.90
N PRO A 53 21.26 6.62 18.11
CA PRO A 53 21.44 6.52 16.66
C PRO A 53 22.76 5.83 16.34
N VAL A 54 22.77 4.96 15.33
CA VAL A 54 24.00 4.29 14.89
C VAL A 54 24.92 5.29 14.17
N PRO A 55 26.25 5.09 14.23
CA PRO A 55 27.18 5.88 13.44
C PRO A 55 26.87 5.75 11.95
N GLN A 56 26.95 6.87 11.23
CA GLN A 56 26.78 6.87 9.79
C GLN A 56 27.79 5.93 9.11
N THR A 57 27.29 5.04 8.25
CA THR A 57 28.12 4.06 7.56
C THR A 57 29.00 4.71 6.48
N GLN A 58 30.05 4.02 6.03
CA GLN A 58 30.91 4.55 4.97
C GLN A 58 30.17 4.76 3.65
N LYS A 59 29.28 3.84 3.26
CA LYS A 59 28.44 4.00 2.08
C LYS A 59 27.48 5.19 2.21
N GLN A 60 26.90 5.40 3.38
CA GLN A 60 26.07 6.59 3.65
C GLN A 60 26.86 7.90 3.54
N LYS A 61 28.10 7.93 4.04
CA LYS A 61 29.02 9.07 3.86
C LYS A 61 29.32 9.32 2.38
N GLN A 62 29.54 8.25 1.61
CA GLN A 62 29.75 8.34 0.16
C GLN A 62 28.52 8.91 -0.56
N VAL A 63 27.31 8.48 -0.21
CA VAL A 63 26.07 9.06 -0.77
C VAL A 63 25.95 10.54 -0.45
N GLU A 64 26.20 10.97 0.80
CA GLU A 64 26.15 12.39 1.16
C GLU A 64 27.18 13.22 0.43
N ALA A 65 28.42 12.72 0.34
CA ALA A 65 29.49 13.41 -0.37
C ALA A 65 29.12 13.58 -1.85
N ARG A 66 28.62 12.50 -2.47
CA ARG A 66 28.22 12.52 -3.87
C ARG A 66 27.00 13.40 -4.12
N LEU A 67 25.98 13.32 -3.26
CA LEU A 67 24.81 14.19 -3.33
C LEU A 67 25.21 15.67 -3.18
N ARG A 68 26.10 15.98 -2.25
CA ARG A 68 26.63 17.34 -2.08
C ARG A 68 27.31 17.83 -3.35
N GLU A 69 28.18 17.01 -3.94
CA GLU A 69 28.86 17.33 -5.19
C GLU A 69 27.88 17.60 -6.33
N LEU A 70 26.95 16.68 -6.56
CA LEU A 70 25.91 16.82 -7.59
C LEU A 70 25.08 18.08 -7.37
N SER A 71 24.71 18.36 -6.11
CA SER A 71 23.94 19.54 -5.75
C SER A 71 24.73 20.84 -5.91
N ASP A 72 26.03 20.85 -5.61
CA ASP A 72 26.91 22.02 -5.81
C ASP A 72 27.13 22.33 -7.28
N VAL A 73 27.27 21.31 -8.12
CA VAL A 73 27.39 21.49 -9.57
C VAL A 73 26.05 21.97 -10.15
N ALA A 74 24.94 21.33 -9.77
CA ALA A 74 23.62 21.64 -10.29
C ALA A 74 23.11 23.01 -9.86
N SER A 75 23.18 23.33 -8.56
CA SER A 75 22.72 24.62 -8.04
C SER A 75 23.48 25.81 -8.65
N ARG A 76 24.81 25.69 -8.84
CA ARG A 76 25.62 26.71 -9.52
C ARG A 76 25.22 26.90 -10.98
N LYS A 77 25.00 25.82 -11.73
CA LYS A 77 24.55 25.89 -13.13
C LYS A 77 23.17 26.52 -13.28
N LEU A 78 22.28 26.32 -12.30
CA LEU A 78 20.92 26.84 -12.30
C LEU A 78 20.79 28.25 -11.69
N GLY A 79 21.87 28.80 -11.12
CA GLY A 79 21.85 30.11 -10.48
C GLY A 79 20.98 30.19 -9.20
N ILE A 80 20.71 29.05 -8.55
CA ILE A 80 19.90 28.99 -7.32
C ILE A 80 20.75 28.52 -6.13
N GLY A 81 20.30 28.80 -4.90
CA GLY A 81 20.99 28.32 -3.70
C GLY A 81 20.90 26.79 -3.55
N ARG A 82 21.96 26.13 -3.05
CA ARG A 82 21.97 24.67 -2.81
C ARG A 82 20.77 24.19 -1.98
N ARG A 83 20.37 24.95 -0.96
CA ARG A 83 19.20 24.64 -0.12
C ARG A 83 17.89 24.70 -0.93
N GLN A 84 17.76 25.67 -1.83
CA GLN A 84 16.63 25.77 -2.74
C GLN A 84 16.64 24.63 -3.77
N PHE A 85 17.82 24.30 -4.30
CA PHE A 85 18.01 23.17 -5.20
C PHE A 85 17.61 21.83 -4.57
N LEU A 86 18.05 21.56 -3.33
CA LEU A 86 17.74 20.34 -2.59
C LEU A 86 16.25 20.19 -2.25
N ARG A 87 15.47 21.28 -2.33
CA ARG A 87 14.00 21.27 -2.19
C ARG A 87 13.26 21.10 -3.52
N SER A 88 14.00 21.07 -4.64
CA SER A 88 13.42 20.91 -5.98
C SER A 88 13.47 19.46 -6.46
N SER A 89 12.83 19.20 -7.61
CA SER A 89 12.96 17.95 -8.34
C SER A 89 14.42 17.57 -8.66
N GLY A 90 15.27 18.56 -8.98
CA GLY A 90 16.70 18.33 -9.20
C GLY A 90 17.42 17.82 -7.95
N GLY A 91 17.01 18.26 -6.77
CA GLY A 91 17.52 17.75 -5.48
C GLY A 91 17.17 16.28 -5.23
N MET A 92 15.94 15.89 -5.61
CA MET A 92 15.52 14.49 -5.56
C MET A 92 16.30 13.65 -6.58
N ALA A 93 16.45 14.13 -7.82
CA ALA A 93 17.25 13.47 -8.86
C ALA A 93 18.71 13.26 -8.41
N ALA A 94 19.32 14.26 -7.80
CA ALA A 94 20.67 14.18 -7.25
C ALA A 94 20.78 13.10 -6.16
N SER A 95 19.74 12.95 -5.33
CA SER A 95 19.71 11.95 -4.26
C SER A 95 19.62 10.54 -4.84
N LEU A 96 18.75 10.34 -5.84
CA LEU A 96 18.61 9.05 -6.52
C LEU A 96 19.86 8.67 -7.33
N LEU A 97 20.55 9.63 -7.96
CA LEU A 97 21.82 9.42 -8.66
C LEU A 97 22.93 9.02 -7.68
N ALA A 98 23.08 9.74 -6.57
CA ALA A 98 24.07 9.41 -5.55
C ALA A 98 23.83 8.02 -4.96
N MET A 99 22.57 7.64 -4.74
CA MET A 99 22.21 6.28 -4.29
C MET A 99 22.51 5.22 -5.35
N ASN A 100 22.21 5.49 -6.62
CA ASN A 100 22.52 4.58 -7.72
C ASN A 100 24.02 4.29 -7.84
N GLU A 101 24.85 5.32 -7.67
CA GLU A 101 26.31 5.19 -7.78
C GLU A 101 26.91 4.40 -6.61
N VAL A 102 26.35 4.51 -5.40
CA VAL A 102 26.91 3.85 -4.20
C VAL A 102 26.32 2.47 -3.93
N PHE A 103 25.01 2.30 -4.16
CA PHE A 103 24.29 1.08 -3.84
C PHE A 103 23.95 0.22 -5.06
N GLY A 104 24.09 0.76 -6.29
CA GLY A 104 23.73 0.10 -7.54
C GLY A 104 22.49 0.73 -8.19
N ARG A 105 22.33 0.56 -9.51
CA ARG A 105 21.33 1.29 -10.30
C ARG A 105 19.91 0.72 -10.13
N PHE A 106 19.25 1.10 -9.04
CA PHE A 106 17.86 0.74 -8.72
C PHE A 106 16.82 1.75 -9.22
N PHE A 107 17.23 2.99 -9.47
CA PHE A 107 16.34 4.08 -9.91
C PHE A 107 16.64 4.49 -11.36
N ASN A 108 15.61 4.66 -12.19
CA ASN A 108 15.77 5.30 -13.49
C ASN A 108 15.82 6.83 -13.32
N VAL A 109 17.04 7.36 -13.27
CA VAL A 109 17.32 8.79 -13.18
C VAL A 109 18.55 9.10 -14.04
N SER A 110 18.48 10.16 -14.82
CA SER A 110 19.54 10.63 -15.70
C SER A 110 20.15 11.95 -15.21
N LEU A 111 21.40 12.24 -15.60
CA LEU A 111 22.10 13.47 -15.18
C LEU A 111 21.41 14.75 -15.62
N VAL A 112 20.64 14.74 -16.72
CA VAL A 112 19.91 15.93 -17.19
C VAL A 112 18.79 16.34 -16.23
N GLU A 113 18.25 15.39 -15.45
CA GLU A 113 17.21 15.63 -14.44
C GLU A 113 17.69 16.46 -13.26
N LEU A 114 19.02 16.59 -13.08
CA LEU A 114 19.62 17.54 -12.14
C LEU A 114 19.34 18.99 -12.52
N PHE A 115 19.24 19.29 -13.82
CA PHE A 115 19.22 20.67 -14.32
C PHE A 115 17.84 21.04 -14.88
N GLU A 116 17.16 20.08 -15.47
CA GLU A 116 15.90 20.31 -16.16
C GLU A 116 14.76 19.69 -15.36
N PRO A 117 13.94 20.49 -14.65
CA PRO A 117 12.70 20.00 -14.05
C PRO A 117 11.82 19.27 -15.07
N ALA A 118 11.89 19.67 -16.35
CA ALA A 118 11.22 19.01 -17.46
C ALA A 118 11.77 17.60 -17.75
N ALA A 119 13.08 17.35 -17.58
CA ALA A 119 13.65 16.01 -17.72
C ALA A 119 13.29 15.11 -16.53
N PHE A 120 13.28 15.65 -15.31
CA PHE A 120 12.78 14.91 -14.14
C PHE A 120 11.28 14.60 -14.26
N ALA A 121 10.51 15.55 -14.83
CA ALA A 121 9.12 15.33 -15.18
C ALA A 121 8.95 14.32 -16.32
N ALA A 122 9.92 14.19 -17.23
CA ALA A 122 9.91 13.20 -18.31
C ALA A 122 10.19 11.77 -17.80
N SER A 123 10.92 11.62 -16.68
CA SER A 123 11.12 10.33 -15.99
C SER A 123 10.03 10.00 -14.96
N ALA A 124 9.18 10.97 -14.63
CA ALA A 124 8.00 10.78 -13.80
C ALA A 124 6.93 9.95 -14.52
N PRO A 125 5.97 9.35 -13.79
CA PRO A 125 4.77 8.81 -14.39
C PRO A 125 4.15 9.83 -15.36
N PRO A 126 3.88 9.45 -16.61
CA PRO A 126 3.24 10.31 -17.59
C PRO A 126 1.91 10.84 -17.03
N ARG A 127 1.61 12.11 -17.30
CA ARG A 127 0.34 12.71 -16.86
C ARG A 127 -0.89 12.03 -17.48
N ASP A 128 -0.71 11.38 -18.62
CA ASP A 128 -1.73 10.59 -19.30
C ASP A 128 -1.70 9.11 -18.92
N LEU A 129 -0.92 8.73 -17.90
CA LEU A 129 -0.87 7.36 -17.40
C LEU A 129 -2.22 6.98 -16.81
N PHE A 130 -2.87 6.01 -17.45
CA PHE A 130 -4.06 5.38 -16.92
C PHE A 130 -3.69 4.46 -15.76
N VAL A 131 -4.09 4.85 -14.55
CA VAL A 131 -3.89 4.06 -13.34
C VAL A 131 -5.23 3.50 -12.89
N PHE A 132 -5.27 2.17 -12.74
CA PHE A 132 -6.36 1.45 -12.13
C PHE A 132 -5.81 0.83 -10.85
N ASP A 133 -6.37 1.23 -9.70
CA ASP A 133 -5.97 0.71 -8.41
C ASP A 133 -6.95 -0.39 -7.97
N ASP A 134 -6.52 -1.66 -8.00
CA ASP A 134 -7.36 -2.83 -7.73
C ASP A 134 -7.64 -3.08 -6.24
N GLN A 135 -7.01 -2.34 -5.33
CA GLN A 135 -7.15 -2.59 -3.90
C GLN A 135 -7.07 -1.31 -3.08
N LEU A 136 -8.24 -0.74 -2.82
CA LEU A 136 -8.39 0.46 -2.01
C LEU A 136 -9.23 0.19 -0.76
N HIS A 137 -8.97 0.93 0.31
CA HIS A 137 -9.60 0.79 1.61
C HIS A 137 -9.86 2.13 2.29
N PHE A 138 -10.99 2.22 2.97
CA PHE A 138 -11.26 3.25 3.97
C PHE A 138 -12.11 2.63 5.09
N VAL A 139 -12.31 3.36 6.18
CA VAL A 139 -12.96 2.91 7.41
C VAL A 139 -14.27 3.68 7.64
N ARG A 140 -15.35 2.98 8.02
CA ARG A 140 -16.61 3.63 8.45
C ARG A 140 -16.46 4.29 9.82
N GLY A 141 -17.29 5.28 10.11
CA GLY A 141 -17.14 6.13 11.31
C GLY A 141 -17.18 5.40 12.65
N SER A 142 -17.87 4.27 12.75
CA SER A 142 -17.93 3.48 14.00
C SER A 142 -16.69 2.61 14.26
N ARG A 143 -15.76 2.51 13.30
CA ARG A 143 -14.63 1.58 13.36
C ARG A 143 -13.32 2.28 13.63
N PRO A 144 -12.42 1.64 14.40
CA PRO A 144 -11.08 2.16 14.59
C PRO A 144 -10.27 2.00 13.29
N SER A 145 -9.46 3.01 13.00
CA SER A 145 -8.49 2.95 11.91
C SER A 145 -7.26 2.11 12.32
N PRO A 146 -6.67 1.32 11.41
CA PRO A 146 -5.58 0.39 11.74
C PRO A 146 -4.26 1.13 11.98
N ALA A 147 -4.05 1.63 13.19
CA ALA A 147 -2.88 2.44 13.55
C ALA A 147 -1.54 1.78 13.19
N GLY A 148 -1.42 0.46 13.37
CA GLY A 148 -0.20 -0.27 13.02
C GLY A 148 0.14 -0.24 11.52
N LEU A 149 -0.87 -0.27 10.63
CA LEU A 149 -0.67 -0.18 9.18
C LEU A 149 -0.29 1.23 8.74
N ARG A 150 -0.77 2.26 9.44
CA ARG A 150 -0.29 3.63 9.23
C ARG A 150 1.14 3.82 9.73
N ALA A 151 1.44 3.27 10.90
CA ALA A 151 2.73 3.36 11.55
C ALA A 151 3.87 2.79 10.69
N ILE A 152 3.66 1.66 10.01
CA ILE A 152 4.69 1.10 9.10
C ILE A 152 5.10 2.07 8.00
N ALA A 153 4.17 2.84 7.45
CA ALA A 153 4.49 3.80 6.41
C ALA A 153 5.09 5.11 6.97
N GLN A 154 4.69 5.51 8.18
CA GLN A 154 5.20 6.70 8.88
C GLN A 154 6.59 6.54 9.50
N GLY A 155 7.04 5.30 9.71
CA GLY A 155 8.29 5.03 10.38
C GLY A 155 8.29 5.45 11.86
N PRO A 156 9.47 5.71 12.45
CA PRO A 156 9.62 6.06 13.86
C PRO A 156 8.82 7.28 14.32
N SER A 157 8.39 8.16 13.40
CA SER A 157 7.55 9.31 13.74
C SER A 157 6.18 8.94 14.30
N SER A 158 5.73 7.69 14.11
CA SER A 158 4.50 7.18 14.73
C SER A 158 4.64 6.79 16.19
N ALA A 159 5.84 6.86 16.78
CA ALA A 159 6.12 6.48 18.17
C ALA A 159 5.11 6.98 19.23
N PRO A 160 4.55 8.21 19.12
CA PRO A 160 3.52 8.67 20.05
C PRO A 160 2.25 7.81 20.08
N ALA A 161 1.94 7.09 18.99
CA ALA A 161 0.80 6.18 18.88
C ALA A 161 1.22 4.70 18.85
N VAL A 162 2.37 4.38 18.25
CA VAL A 162 2.86 3.00 18.05
C VAL A 162 4.36 2.97 18.35
N LYS A 163 4.72 2.42 19.52
CA LYS A 163 6.07 2.51 20.13
C LYS A 163 7.21 1.89 19.30
N SER A 164 6.93 0.89 18.47
CA SER A 164 7.93 0.20 17.64
C SER A 164 7.25 -0.39 16.41
N ASN A 165 8.03 -0.78 15.39
CA ASN A 165 7.49 -1.38 14.18
C ASN A 165 6.69 -2.64 14.52
N PRO A 166 5.35 -2.64 14.40
CA PRO A 166 4.51 -3.73 14.88
C PRO A 166 4.68 -5.01 14.06
N PHE A 167 5.32 -4.93 12.89
CA PHE A 167 5.59 -6.05 12.00
C PHE A 167 7.08 -6.40 11.90
N ASN A 168 7.91 -5.82 12.76
CA ASN A 168 9.30 -6.22 12.98
C ASN A 168 9.58 -6.37 14.49
N PRO A 169 8.91 -7.31 15.19
CA PRO A 169 9.03 -7.45 16.63
C PRO A 169 10.44 -7.88 17.08
N LYS A 170 11.23 -8.46 16.17
CA LYS A 170 12.62 -8.86 16.44
C LYS A 170 13.61 -7.69 16.33
N GLY A 171 13.18 -6.51 15.87
CA GLY A 171 14.07 -5.36 15.65
C GLY A 171 15.16 -5.64 14.61
N GLN A 172 14.90 -6.54 13.66
CA GLN A 172 15.85 -6.88 12.60
C GLN A 172 16.12 -5.65 11.73
N LEU A 173 17.31 -5.59 11.14
CA LEU A 173 17.64 -4.53 10.20
C LEU A 173 17.14 -4.89 8.81
N ASP A 174 16.62 -3.89 8.12
CA ASP A 174 16.29 -3.99 6.70
C ASP A 174 17.55 -3.94 5.82
N GLU A 175 17.35 -3.99 4.50
CA GLU A 175 18.46 -3.98 3.53
C GLU A 175 19.33 -2.71 3.63
N LEU A 176 18.76 -1.61 4.14
CA LEU A 176 19.42 -0.31 4.31
C LEU A 176 19.97 -0.11 5.73
N GLY A 177 19.89 -1.14 6.58
CA GLY A 177 20.39 -1.10 7.95
C GLY A 177 19.45 -0.38 8.94
N GLN A 178 18.16 -0.24 8.63
CA GLN A 178 17.17 0.39 9.49
C GLN A 178 16.22 -0.66 10.08
N ALA A 179 15.85 -0.52 11.35
CA ALA A 179 14.81 -1.37 11.95
C ALA A 179 13.38 -0.95 11.54
N TRP A 180 13.23 0.31 11.11
CA TRP A 180 11.96 0.89 10.72
C TRP A 180 12.15 2.02 9.70
N SER A 181 12.17 1.67 8.43
CA SER A 181 12.23 2.65 7.34
C SER A 181 10.90 3.40 7.18
N VAL A 182 10.99 4.69 6.85
CA VAL A 182 9.84 5.52 6.46
C VAL A 182 9.49 5.20 5.01
N TRP A 183 8.30 4.65 4.74
CA TRP A 183 7.88 4.36 3.37
C TRP A 183 7.36 5.59 2.65
N ASN A 184 6.56 6.39 3.36
CA ASN A 184 5.95 7.59 2.80
C ASN A 184 6.34 8.82 3.63
N PRO A 185 7.33 9.60 3.17
CA PRO A 185 7.78 10.80 3.86
C PRO A 185 6.67 11.84 4.10
N ALA A 186 5.63 11.87 3.26
CA ALA A 186 4.51 12.81 3.41
C ALA A 186 3.65 12.52 4.66
N LEU A 187 3.85 11.37 5.32
CA LEU A 187 3.11 11.00 6.51
C LEU A 187 3.85 11.33 7.81
N VAL A 188 5.13 11.69 7.73
CA VAL A 188 5.99 11.87 8.90
C VAL A 188 5.43 12.98 9.80
N GLY A 189 5.26 12.65 11.08
CA GLY A 189 4.74 13.59 12.08
C GLY A 189 3.23 13.84 12.02
N LEU A 190 2.52 13.30 11.04
CA LEU A 190 1.05 13.40 11.00
C LEU A 190 0.42 12.52 12.09
N PRO A 191 -0.68 12.98 12.72
CA PRO A 191 -1.37 12.19 13.72
C PRO A 191 -1.92 10.88 13.14
N ILE A 192 -1.89 9.81 13.94
CA ILE A 192 -2.63 8.57 13.67
C ILE A 192 -3.95 8.63 14.43
N ASP A 193 -4.92 9.35 13.88
CA ASP A 193 -6.28 9.43 14.41
C ASP A 193 -7.25 8.57 13.55
N PRO A 194 -8.51 8.38 13.96
CA PRO A 194 -9.47 7.66 13.11
C PRO A 194 -9.68 8.31 11.74
N ALA A 195 -9.53 9.64 11.65
CA ALA A 195 -9.91 10.43 10.49
C ALA A 195 -9.07 10.16 9.25
N TYR A 196 -7.79 9.79 9.38
CA TYR A 196 -6.92 9.55 8.22
C TYR A 196 -7.47 8.46 7.29
N ALA A 197 -8.31 7.55 7.80
CA ALA A 197 -8.86 6.45 7.02
C ALA A 197 -10.33 6.64 6.63
N HIS A 198 -10.95 7.78 6.91
CA HIS A 198 -12.35 8.00 6.52
C HIS A 198 -12.49 8.38 5.03
N ILE A 199 -13.70 8.28 4.48
CA ILE A 199 -13.98 8.56 3.06
C ILE A 199 -13.49 9.94 2.59
N THR A 200 -13.45 10.94 3.49
CA THR A 200 -13.00 12.30 3.18
C THR A 200 -11.51 12.31 2.85
N GLN A 201 -10.67 11.76 3.74
CA GLN A 201 -9.24 11.62 3.49
C GLN A 201 -8.97 10.68 2.32
N PHE A 202 -9.73 9.59 2.23
CA PHE A 202 -9.66 8.65 1.10
C PHE A 202 -9.85 9.33 -0.25
N ILE A 203 -10.89 10.17 -0.41
CA ILE A 203 -11.15 10.86 -1.68
C ILE A 203 -10.00 11.81 -2.02
N LYS A 204 -9.47 12.53 -1.02
CA LYS A 204 -8.32 13.42 -1.20
C LYS A 204 -7.09 12.62 -1.66
N ASP A 205 -6.69 11.63 -0.88
CA ASP A 205 -5.49 10.82 -1.11
C ASP A 205 -5.52 10.14 -2.48
N VAL A 206 -6.66 9.54 -2.85
CA VAL A 206 -6.80 8.77 -4.09
C VAL A 206 -7.07 9.66 -5.30
N TYR A 207 -7.96 10.65 -5.23
CA TYR A 207 -8.42 11.36 -6.43
C TYR A 207 -7.91 12.80 -6.57
N LEU A 208 -7.34 13.39 -5.53
CA LEU A 208 -6.79 14.76 -5.56
C LEU A 208 -5.27 14.79 -5.43
N ASP A 209 -4.70 13.93 -4.58
CA ASP A 209 -3.26 13.87 -4.32
C ASP A 209 -2.54 12.81 -5.17
N SER A 210 -3.29 12.06 -5.99
CA SER A 210 -2.72 11.04 -6.87
C SER A 210 -3.32 11.07 -8.27
N GLN A 211 -2.65 10.39 -9.19
CA GLN A 211 -3.09 10.22 -10.58
C GLN A 211 -4.01 8.99 -10.80
N VAL A 212 -4.52 8.35 -9.74
CA VAL A 212 -5.47 7.23 -9.88
C VAL A 212 -6.67 7.64 -10.74
N THR A 213 -6.86 6.91 -11.85
CA THR A 213 -7.96 7.16 -12.79
C THR A 213 -9.21 6.45 -12.33
N ILE A 214 -9.11 5.15 -12.03
CA ILE A 214 -10.20 4.34 -11.46
C ILE A 214 -9.69 3.62 -10.22
N GLY A 215 -10.43 3.70 -9.12
CA GLY A 215 -10.18 2.93 -7.92
C GLY A 215 -11.19 1.80 -7.72
N LEU A 216 -10.75 0.64 -7.25
CA LEU A 216 -11.61 -0.46 -6.85
C LEU A 216 -11.66 -0.54 -5.33
N LEU A 217 -12.79 -0.11 -4.77
CA LEU A 217 -12.99 -0.15 -3.33
C LEU A 217 -13.16 -1.59 -2.86
N SER A 218 -12.22 -2.02 -2.03
CA SER A 218 -12.03 -3.34 -1.47
C SER A 218 -12.27 -3.33 0.03
N ASN A 219 -12.52 -4.50 0.60
CA ASN A 219 -12.99 -4.62 1.96
C ASN A 219 -12.68 -6.00 2.55
N VAL A 220 -12.76 -6.14 3.87
CA VAL A 220 -12.34 -7.33 4.61
C VAL A 220 -13.54 -8.14 5.04
N THR A 221 -13.59 -9.42 4.67
CA THR A 221 -14.52 -10.37 5.29
C THR A 221 -14.07 -10.60 6.73
N ALA A 222 -14.88 -10.21 7.71
CA ALA A 222 -14.52 -10.27 9.11
C ALA A 222 -14.22 -11.70 9.58
N SER A 223 -13.00 -11.92 10.08
CA SER A 223 -12.61 -13.21 10.67
C SER A 223 -13.16 -13.45 12.09
N GLY A 224 -13.67 -12.40 12.73
CA GLY A 224 -14.22 -12.50 14.07
C GLY A 224 -15.08 -11.31 14.44
N VAL A 225 -15.96 -11.53 15.40
CA VAL A 225 -16.93 -10.58 15.93
C VAL A 225 -16.80 -10.53 17.45
N GLN A 226 -17.13 -9.37 18.03
CA GLN A 226 -17.17 -9.15 19.46
C GLN A 226 -18.63 -9.19 19.92
N ILE A 227 -19.02 -10.22 20.66
CA ILE A 227 -20.40 -10.41 21.15
C ILE A 227 -20.31 -10.83 22.61
N GLU A 228 -21.09 -10.18 23.48
CA GLU A 228 -21.13 -10.47 24.93
C GLU A 228 -19.74 -10.50 25.59
N GLY A 229 -18.85 -9.60 25.15
CA GLY A 229 -17.49 -9.51 25.68
C GLY A 229 -16.51 -10.58 25.17
N GLN A 230 -16.95 -11.52 24.33
CA GLN A 230 -16.11 -12.56 23.76
C GLN A 230 -15.82 -12.32 22.27
N ARG A 231 -14.57 -12.58 21.86
CA ARG A 231 -14.14 -12.58 20.46
C ARG A 231 -14.21 -13.99 19.91
N ARG A 232 -15.02 -14.22 18.87
CA ARG A 232 -15.11 -15.51 18.17
C ARG A 232 -15.34 -15.33 16.67
N ALA A 233 -15.23 -16.40 15.90
CA ALA A 233 -15.67 -16.42 14.51
C ALA A 233 -17.19 -16.10 14.42
N PRO A 234 -17.67 -15.46 13.34
CA PRO A 234 -19.10 -15.24 13.13
C PRO A 234 -19.79 -16.54 12.69
N LYS A 235 -21.10 -16.69 12.93
CA LYS A 235 -21.87 -17.88 12.50
C LYS A 235 -22.31 -17.81 11.03
N ASN A 236 -22.47 -16.59 10.51
CA ASN A 236 -22.92 -16.28 9.15
C ASN A 236 -22.46 -14.88 8.73
N ALA A 237 -22.68 -14.52 7.46
CA ALA A 237 -22.30 -13.22 6.91
C ALA A 237 -23.04 -12.04 7.55
N GLN A 238 -24.30 -12.21 7.99
CA GLN A 238 -25.07 -11.15 8.64
C GLN A 238 -24.43 -10.73 9.96
N GLU A 239 -24.05 -11.71 10.78
CA GLU A 239 -23.32 -11.46 12.03
C GLU A 239 -21.92 -10.90 11.76
N ALA A 240 -21.26 -11.35 10.69
CA ALA A 240 -19.91 -10.91 10.33
C ALA A 240 -19.82 -9.39 10.07
N GLN A 241 -20.92 -8.73 9.67
CA GLN A 241 -20.99 -7.26 9.51
C GLN A 241 -20.64 -6.49 10.80
N LEU A 242 -20.82 -7.11 11.98
CA LEU A 242 -20.36 -6.59 13.28
C LEU A 242 -18.84 -6.60 13.44
N GLY A 243 -18.10 -7.26 12.54
CA GLY A 243 -16.64 -7.30 12.48
C GLY A 243 -16.03 -6.58 11.26
N GLU A 244 -16.82 -6.24 10.25
CA GLU A 244 -16.33 -5.65 8.99
C GLU A 244 -15.95 -4.16 9.11
N VAL A 245 -14.89 -3.76 8.37
CA VAL A 245 -14.42 -2.37 8.26
C VAL A 245 -15.42 -1.50 7.49
N LEU A 246 -15.95 -2.03 6.39
CA LEU A 246 -17.12 -1.53 5.68
C LEU A 246 -18.09 -2.70 5.51
N THR A 247 -19.38 -2.47 5.31
CA THR A 247 -20.28 -3.51 4.76
C THR A 247 -20.29 -3.45 3.24
N ALA A 248 -20.87 -4.47 2.59
CA ALA A 248 -21.13 -4.44 1.15
C ALA A 248 -21.98 -3.21 0.74
N GLY A 249 -22.97 -2.84 1.56
CA GLY A 249 -23.79 -1.65 1.32
C GLY A 249 -23.01 -0.36 1.45
N GLN A 250 -22.13 -0.23 2.45
CA GLN A 250 -21.26 0.93 2.62
C GLN A 250 -20.25 1.06 1.46
N THR A 251 -19.72 -0.07 1.00
CA THR A 251 -18.80 -0.16 -0.14
C THR A 251 -19.47 0.32 -1.43
N ALA A 252 -20.69 -0.13 -1.71
CA ALA A 252 -21.46 0.33 -2.87
C ALA A 252 -21.88 1.81 -2.77
N ALA A 253 -22.30 2.26 -1.58
CA ALA A 253 -22.69 3.65 -1.36
C ALA A 253 -21.54 4.64 -1.63
N ALA A 254 -20.31 4.29 -1.23
CA ALA A 254 -19.13 5.10 -1.50
C ALA A 254 -18.82 5.19 -3.01
N ARG A 255 -18.88 4.05 -3.72
CA ARG A 255 -18.74 4.00 -5.19
C ARG A 255 -19.76 4.89 -5.89
N ASP A 256 -21.02 4.73 -5.53
CA ASP A 256 -22.12 5.46 -6.15
C ASP A 256 -21.99 6.96 -5.89
N PHE A 257 -21.57 7.35 -4.69
CA PHE A 257 -21.27 8.74 -4.35
C PHE A 257 -20.16 9.32 -5.23
N VAL A 258 -18.98 8.67 -5.28
CA VAL A 258 -17.81 9.14 -6.05
C VAL A 258 -18.13 9.25 -7.54
N ASN A 259 -18.83 8.26 -8.10
CA ASN A 259 -19.25 8.29 -9.50
C ASN A 259 -20.31 9.37 -9.77
N LYS A 260 -21.25 9.59 -8.85
CA LYS A 260 -22.27 10.65 -8.97
C LYS A 260 -21.65 12.04 -8.97
N ILE A 261 -20.75 12.34 -8.03
CA ILE A 261 -20.17 13.69 -7.91
C ILE A 261 -19.16 14.01 -9.02
N SER A 262 -18.49 13.00 -9.58
CA SER A 262 -17.62 13.18 -10.74
C SER A 262 -18.41 13.20 -12.05
N GLY A 263 -19.55 12.50 -12.13
CA GLY A 263 -20.31 12.32 -13.36
C GLY A 263 -19.61 11.39 -14.36
N SER A 264 -18.76 10.48 -13.88
CA SER A 264 -18.08 9.43 -14.66
C SER A 264 -17.71 8.25 -13.76
N THR A 265 -17.29 7.11 -14.33
CA THR A 265 -16.83 5.96 -13.54
C THR A 265 -15.42 6.23 -13.00
N ARG A 266 -15.31 6.72 -11.77
CA ARG A 266 -14.06 6.90 -11.02
C ARG A 266 -13.82 5.81 -9.98
N MET A 267 -14.87 5.14 -9.55
CA MET A 267 -14.78 4.05 -8.57
C MET A 267 -15.60 2.83 -9.04
N LEU A 268 -15.05 1.64 -8.81
CA LEU A 268 -15.74 0.36 -8.80
C LEU A 268 -15.77 -0.19 -7.37
N CYS A 269 -16.60 -1.19 -7.09
CA CYS A 269 -16.63 -1.77 -5.75
C CYS A 269 -16.74 -3.29 -5.74
N HIS A 270 -16.16 -3.89 -4.71
CA HIS A 270 -16.34 -5.30 -4.41
C HIS A 270 -17.66 -5.59 -3.67
N GLY A 271 -18.19 -6.79 -3.87
CA GLY A 271 -19.01 -7.49 -2.90
C GLY A 271 -18.13 -8.34 -1.99
N LEU A 272 -18.62 -8.66 -0.79
CA LEU A 272 -17.91 -9.51 0.16
C LEU A 272 -18.16 -10.99 -0.14
N LEU A 273 -17.08 -11.73 -0.38
CA LEU A 273 -17.09 -13.13 -0.73
C LEU A 273 -17.05 -14.00 0.53
N TYR A 274 -18.23 -14.22 1.10
CA TYR A 274 -18.47 -15.27 2.08
C TYR A 274 -18.90 -16.55 1.35
N VAL A 275 -18.06 -17.58 1.36
CA VAL A 275 -18.31 -18.81 0.57
C VAL A 275 -19.10 -19.84 1.36
N GLY A 276 -19.61 -20.86 0.67
CA GLY A 276 -20.34 -21.97 1.28
C GLY A 276 -21.85 -21.92 1.03
N LYS A 277 -22.48 -23.10 1.06
CA LYS A 277 -23.92 -23.28 0.78
C LYS A 277 -24.81 -22.39 1.68
N GLY A 278 -24.44 -22.24 2.96
CA GLY A 278 -25.17 -21.39 3.90
C GLY A 278 -24.97 -19.87 3.71
N ASN A 279 -24.14 -19.43 2.77
CA ASN A 279 -23.94 -18.01 2.45
C ASN A 279 -24.46 -17.63 1.04
N LEU A 280 -25.05 -18.56 0.29
CA LEU A 280 -25.48 -18.31 -1.11
C LEU A 280 -26.56 -17.22 -1.20
N GLU A 281 -27.51 -17.20 -0.28
CA GLU A 281 -28.54 -16.16 -0.22
C GLU A 281 -27.93 -14.77 -0.03
N TRP A 282 -26.89 -14.66 0.80
CA TRP A 282 -26.17 -13.40 1.01
C TRP A 282 -25.42 -12.95 -0.25
N ILE A 283 -24.79 -13.88 -0.99
CA ILE A 283 -24.16 -13.57 -2.28
C ILE A 283 -25.20 -13.08 -3.30
N GLN A 284 -26.39 -13.68 -3.31
CA GLN A 284 -27.49 -13.25 -4.16
C GLN A 284 -28.03 -11.86 -3.75
N GLU A 285 -28.27 -11.62 -2.46
CA GLU A 285 -28.73 -10.32 -1.96
C GLU A 285 -27.75 -9.20 -2.34
N GLN A 286 -26.44 -9.41 -2.14
CA GLN A 286 -25.43 -8.43 -2.53
C GLN A 286 -25.46 -8.16 -4.03
N THR A 287 -25.63 -9.20 -4.85
CA THR A 287 -25.74 -9.09 -6.31
C THR A 287 -26.91 -8.18 -6.71
N ASP A 288 -28.09 -8.42 -6.13
CA ASP A 288 -29.32 -7.73 -6.52
C ASP A 288 -29.37 -6.29 -5.98
N LYS A 289 -28.93 -6.10 -4.73
CA LYS A 289 -29.06 -4.84 -4.01
C LYS A 289 -27.88 -3.89 -4.25
N TYR A 290 -26.66 -4.38 -4.07
CA TYR A 290 -25.45 -3.54 -4.09
C TYR A 290 -24.73 -3.54 -5.44
N LYS A 291 -25.05 -4.53 -6.30
CA LYS A 291 -24.59 -4.63 -7.69
C LYS A 291 -23.06 -4.49 -7.78
N PRO A 292 -22.30 -5.34 -7.07
CA PRO A 292 -20.84 -5.23 -7.05
C PRO A 292 -20.25 -5.40 -8.45
N ASP A 293 -19.03 -4.91 -8.64
CA ASP A 293 -18.27 -5.02 -9.88
C ASP A 293 -17.40 -6.28 -9.92
N SER A 294 -17.03 -6.82 -8.76
CA SER A 294 -16.28 -8.06 -8.55
C SER A 294 -16.39 -8.52 -7.08
N TRP A 295 -15.68 -9.58 -6.68
CA TRP A 295 -15.82 -10.20 -5.36
C TRP A 295 -14.52 -10.18 -4.57
N LYS A 296 -14.58 -9.82 -3.29
CA LYS A 296 -13.42 -9.78 -2.39
C LYS A 296 -13.56 -10.76 -1.24
N GLY A 297 -12.64 -11.71 -1.13
CA GLY A 297 -12.59 -12.70 -0.06
C GLY A 297 -11.26 -12.74 0.69
N TYR A 298 -11.25 -13.44 1.81
CA TYR A 298 -10.06 -13.77 2.61
C TYR A 298 -10.13 -15.24 2.98
N ASN A 299 -9.20 -16.06 2.46
CA ASN A 299 -9.08 -17.47 2.88
C ASN A 299 -8.46 -17.59 4.28
N ILE A 300 -7.63 -16.62 4.66
CA ILE A 300 -7.06 -16.49 5.99
C ILE A 300 -8.09 -16.07 7.06
N SER A 301 -9.31 -15.71 6.68
CA SER A 301 -10.38 -15.33 7.59
C SER A 301 -11.43 -16.43 7.74
N ASN A 302 -12.13 -16.43 8.88
CA ASN A 302 -13.31 -17.27 9.10
C ASN A 302 -14.52 -16.77 8.29
N ALA A 303 -14.50 -17.01 6.98
CA ALA A 303 -15.43 -16.44 6.01
C ALA A 303 -16.23 -17.50 5.22
N ALA A 304 -16.17 -18.77 5.64
CA ALA A 304 -16.86 -19.85 4.95
C ALA A 304 -17.83 -20.59 5.84
N LYS A 305 -19.00 -20.89 5.28
CA LYS A 305 -19.99 -21.77 5.89
C LYS A 305 -19.84 -23.18 5.32
N VAL A 306 -19.22 -24.07 6.10
CA VAL A 306 -18.80 -25.41 5.63
C VAL A 306 -19.86 -26.50 5.85
N ASP A 307 -20.96 -26.16 6.50
CA ASP A 307 -22.07 -27.05 6.82
C ASP A 307 -23.41 -26.29 6.73
N THR A 308 -24.51 -26.97 7.00
CA THR A 308 -25.87 -26.38 6.94
C THR A 308 -26.41 -25.96 8.30
N ASP A 309 -25.66 -26.13 9.40
CA ASP A 309 -26.14 -25.75 10.74
C ASP A 309 -26.01 -24.24 10.90
N PRO A 310 -27.10 -23.45 11.02
CA PRO A 310 -27.00 -22.00 11.16
C PRO A 310 -26.23 -21.54 12.40
N ASN A 311 -26.05 -22.40 13.41
CA ASN A 311 -25.34 -22.08 14.65
C ASN A 311 -23.84 -22.37 14.62
N SER A 312 -23.37 -23.19 13.68
CA SER A 312 -21.94 -23.50 13.55
C SER A 312 -21.16 -22.23 13.19
N LEU A 313 -19.92 -22.16 13.65
CA LEU A 313 -19.05 -21.03 13.34
C LEU A 313 -18.51 -21.14 11.91
N MET A 314 -18.37 -20.00 11.24
CA MET A 314 -17.65 -19.94 9.97
C MET A 314 -16.17 -20.31 10.16
N LYS A 315 -15.56 -20.85 9.10
CA LYS A 315 -14.19 -21.34 9.09
C LYS A 315 -13.37 -20.71 7.96
N GLN A 316 -12.06 -20.91 8.01
CA GLN A 316 -11.16 -20.69 6.88
C GLN A 316 -11.46 -21.69 5.74
N TRP A 317 -11.04 -21.36 4.52
CA TRP A 317 -11.44 -22.09 3.32
C TRP A 317 -10.36 -22.09 2.23
N ARG A 318 -10.53 -22.96 1.23
CA ARG A 318 -9.64 -23.08 0.07
C ARG A 318 -10.39 -22.81 -1.22
N HIS A 319 -9.70 -22.32 -2.24
CA HIS A 319 -10.30 -22.08 -3.54
C HIS A 319 -10.77 -23.37 -4.22
N ASP A 320 -10.09 -24.49 -4.00
CA ASP A 320 -10.36 -25.79 -4.62
C ASP A 320 -11.31 -26.68 -3.83
N ASP A 321 -11.90 -26.15 -2.75
CA ASP A 321 -12.89 -26.88 -1.96
C ASP A 321 -14.23 -26.95 -2.70
N GLN A 322 -14.54 -28.14 -3.20
CA GLN A 322 -15.72 -28.39 -4.03
C GLN A 322 -17.03 -28.29 -3.25
N GLU A 323 -17.03 -28.60 -1.96
CA GLU A 323 -18.25 -28.54 -1.15
C GLU A 323 -18.50 -27.13 -0.59
N VAL A 324 -17.43 -26.35 -0.41
CA VAL A 324 -17.49 -25.05 0.24
C VAL A 324 -17.41 -23.89 -0.78
N ALA A 325 -16.37 -23.82 -1.61
CA ALA A 325 -16.16 -22.67 -2.49
C ALA A 325 -16.97 -22.76 -3.79
N TYR A 326 -17.06 -23.94 -4.38
CA TYR A 326 -17.63 -24.12 -5.72
C TYR A 326 -19.12 -23.74 -5.83
N PRO A 327 -20.00 -24.02 -4.85
CA PRO A 327 -21.39 -23.57 -4.92
C PRO A 327 -21.51 -22.04 -5.05
N THR A 328 -20.59 -21.29 -4.43
CA THR A 328 -20.53 -19.84 -4.55
C THR A 328 -20.02 -19.42 -5.93
N PHE A 329 -19.01 -20.10 -6.46
CA PHE A 329 -18.48 -19.87 -7.82
C PHE A 329 -19.52 -20.15 -8.91
N GLU A 330 -20.30 -21.22 -8.77
CA GLU A 330 -21.44 -21.53 -9.64
C GLU A 330 -22.46 -20.40 -9.65
N LEU A 331 -22.85 -19.91 -8.48
CA LEU A 331 -23.82 -18.81 -8.35
C LEU A 331 -23.28 -17.52 -9.00
N ILE A 332 -22.02 -17.17 -8.74
CA ILE A 332 -21.37 -16.00 -9.34
C ILE A 332 -21.34 -16.12 -10.86
N GLN A 333 -20.93 -17.27 -11.40
CA GLN A 333 -20.88 -17.48 -12.84
C GLN A 333 -22.28 -17.46 -13.49
N LYS A 334 -23.29 -18.04 -12.83
CA LYS A 334 -24.69 -17.99 -13.27
C LYS A 334 -25.20 -16.55 -13.35
N ASN A 335 -24.86 -15.72 -12.36
CA ASN A 335 -25.21 -14.29 -12.36
C ASN A 335 -24.39 -13.51 -13.40
N TYR A 336 -23.12 -13.86 -13.59
CA TYR A 336 -22.27 -13.25 -14.61
C TYR A 336 -22.84 -13.37 -16.02
N GLU A 337 -23.38 -14.54 -16.40
CA GLU A 337 -23.94 -14.71 -17.74
C GLU A 337 -25.05 -13.69 -18.06
N LYS A 338 -25.79 -13.25 -17.04
CA LYS A 338 -26.82 -12.21 -17.13
C LYS A 338 -26.26 -10.79 -17.03
N LEU A 339 -25.14 -10.61 -16.35
CA LEU A 339 -24.61 -9.30 -15.97
C LEU A 339 -23.41 -8.84 -16.81
N LYS A 340 -22.71 -9.73 -17.51
CA LYS A 340 -21.41 -9.49 -18.16
C LYS A 340 -21.35 -8.29 -19.12
N ARG A 341 -22.48 -7.88 -19.71
CA ARG A 341 -22.55 -6.64 -20.53
C ARG A 341 -22.43 -5.36 -19.71
N ARG A 342 -22.89 -5.36 -18.46
CA ARG A 342 -22.92 -4.22 -17.54
C ARG A 342 -21.87 -4.32 -16.44
N LYS A 343 -21.52 -5.54 -16.04
CA LYS A 343 -20.55 -5.87 -14.99
C LYS A 343 -19.53 -6.89 -15.53
N PRO A 344 -18.68 -6.49 -16.49
CA PRO A 344 -17.71 -7.40 -17.12
C PRO A 344 -16.70 -8.01 -16.14
N GLY A 345 -16.42 -7.34 -15.02
CA GLY A 345 -15.54 -7.84 -13.96
C GLY A 345 -16.21 -8.76 -12.93
N PHE A 346 -17.49 -9.07 -13.07
CA PHE A 346 -18.24 -9.78 -12.01
C PHE A 346 -17.77 -11.23 -11.79
N ASN A 347 -17.03 -11.81 -12.73
CA ASN A 347 -16.33 -13.09 -12.59
C ASN A 347 -14.91 -12.99 -11.97
N ASN A 348 -14.50 -11.79 -11.54
CA ASN A 348 -13.22 -11.59 -10.87
C ASN A 348 -13.38 -11.95 -9.38
N ILE A 349 -12.64 -12.98 -8.97
CA ILE A 349 -12.54 -13.51 -7.62
C ILE A 349 -11.22 -13.01 -7.02
N CYS A 350 -11.30 -11.92 -6.27
CA CYS A 350 -10.17 -11.28 -5.63
C CYS A 350 -10.01 -11.79 -4.21
N VAL A 351 -8.93 -12.50 -3.89
CA VAL A 351 -8.77 -13.10 -2.56
C VAL A 351 -7.45 -12.70 -1.92
N HIS A 352 -7.54 -12.17 -0.71
CA HIS A 352 -6.38 -11.99 0.15
C HIS A 352 -5.82 -13.35 0.52
N LYS A 353 -4.60 -13.62 0.05
CA LYS A 353 -3.93 -14.93 0.15
C LYS A 353 -2.43 -14.81 0.49
N GLY A 354 -1.91 -13.59 0.62
CA GLY A 354 -0.58 -13.32 1.20
C GLY A 354 -0.68 -12.78 2.64
N LEU A 355 0.45 -12.32 3.18
CA LEU A 355 0.62 -11.74 4.51
C LEU A 355 0.12 -12.65 5.64
N ALA A 356 0.22 -13.97 5.44
CA ALA A 356 -0.31 -14.96 6.36
C ALA A 356 0.68 -15.27 7.51
N PRO A 357 0.33 -14.98 8.78
CA PRO A 357 1.21 -15.27 9.90
C PRO A 357 1.29 -16.77 10.18
N GLY A 358 2.46 -17.21 10.64
CA GLY A 358 2.67 -18.58 11.11
C GLY A 358 3.23 -19.53 10.04
N PRO A 359 3.36 -20.83 10.39
CA PRO A 359 3.91 -21.83 9.48
C PRO A 359 3.01 -22.01 8.25
N PRO A 360 3.57 -22.51 7.14
CA PRO A 360 2.79 -22.75 5.96
C PRO A 360 1.57 -23.66 6.21
N ASP A 361 0.37 -23.13 6.03
CA ASP A 361 -0.88 -23.89 6.20
C ASP A 361 -1.75 -23.74 4.93
N PRO A 362 -2.13 -24.84 4.28
CA PRO A 362 -3.02 -24.83 3.13
C PRO A 362 -4.38 -24.15 3.34
N LEU A 363 -4.86 -24.05 4.59
CA LEU A 363 -6.08 -23.32 4.97
C LEU A 363 -5.81 -21.84 5.31
N ARG A 364 -4.55 -21.43 5.49
CA ARG A 364 -4.13 -20.04 5.78
C ARG A 364 -3.46 -19.36 4.60
N GLY A 365 -3.92 -19.65 3.39
CA GLY A 365 -3.49 -18.88 2.22
C GLY A 365 -2.34 -19.49 1.42
N HIS A 366 -1.82 -20.67 1.73
CA HIS A 366 -0.83 -21.33 0.87
C HIS A 366 -1.33 -21.45 -0.59
N PRO A 367 -0.49 -21.23 -1.63
CA PRO A 367 -0.93 -21.22 -3.05
C PRO A 367 -1.35 -22.58 -3.62
N GLY A 368 -1.31 -23.66 -2.84
CA GLY A 368 -1.46 -25.03 -3.32
C GLY A 368 -2.87 -25.39 -3.81
N ASP A 369 -3.88 -24.61 -3.46
CA ASP A 369 -5.27 -24.73 -3.94
C ASP A 369 -5.49 -24.12 -5.33
N MET A 370 -4.62 -23.20 -5.76
CA MET A 370 -4.84 -22.41 -6.97
C MET A 370 -4.88 -23.25 -8.26
N PRO A 371 -3.98 -24.23 -8.50
CA PRO A 371 -3.97 -24.98 -9.76
C PRO A 371 -5.25 -25.75 -10.03
N LYS A 372 -5.87 -26.32 -8.99
CA LYS A 372 -7.13 -27.06 -9.15
C LYS A 372 -8.30 -26.09 -9.38
N ALA A 373 -8.43 -25.04 -8.56
CA ALA A 373 -9.47 -24.04 -8.72
C ALA A 373 -9.42 -23.35 -10.10
N ALA A 374 -8.23 -22.95 -10.55
CA ALA A 374 -8.04 -22.28 -11.83
C ALA A 374 -8.41 -23.16 -13.03
N ARG A 375 -8.10 -24.46 -12.95
CA ARG A 375 -8.44 -25.47 -13.96
C ARG A 375 -9.94 -25.78 -14.01
N ASP A 376 -10.55 -25.95 -12.84
CA ASP A 376 -11.97 -26.29 -12.74
C ASP A 376 -12.87 -25.10 -13.13
N TRP A 377 -12.38 -23.87 -12.94
CA TRP A 377 -13.12 -22.62 -13.20
C TRP A 377 -12.45 -21.70 -14.23
N PRO A 378 -12.27 -22.14 -15.50
CA PRO A 378 -11.51 -21.39 -16.50
C PRO A 378 -12.15 -20.05 -16.92
N LYS A 379 -13.44 -19.85 -16.62
CA LYS A 379 -14.16 -18.59 -16.88
C LYS A 379 -14.11 -17.59 -15.73
N LEU A 380 -13.65 -17.98 -14.54
CA LEU A 380 -13.40 -17.08 -13.43
C LEU A 380 -11.96 -16.58 -13.51
N ASN A 381 -11.75 -15.31 -13.18
CA ASN A 381 -10.40 -14.77 -12.97
C ASN A 381 -10.09 -14.78 -11.48
N PHE A 382 -9.01 -15.43 -11.09
CA PHE A 382 -8.51 -15.42 -9.72
C PHE A 382 -7.44 -14.36 -9.58
N ILE A 383 -7.73 -13.29 -8.85
CA ILE A 383 -6.74 -12.25 -8.53
C ILE A 383 -6.28 -12.47 -7.11
N THR A 384 -5.04 -12.93 -6.97
CA THR A 384 -4.42 -13.29 -5.69
C THR A 384 -3.73 -12.08 -5.11
N TYR A 385 -4.32 -11.54 -4.05
CA TYR A 385 -3.86 -10.29 -3.44
C TYR A 385 -2.60 -10.51 -2.63
N HIS A 386 -1.70 -9.54 -2.75
CA HIS A 386 -0.33 -9.56 -2.22
C HIS A 386 0.55 -10.65 -2.84
N ALA A 387 0.27 -11.07 -4.07
CA ALA A 387 1.04 -12.07 -4.82
C ALA A 387 1.38 -13.33 -3.99
N CYS A 388 0.45 -13.70 -3.09
CA CYS A 388 0.58 -14.82 -2.17
C CYS A 388 1.83 -14.78 -1.26
N ILE A 389 2.40 -13.61 -0.98
CA ILE A 389 3.61 -13.50 -0.16
C ILE A 389 3.36 -14.02 1.26
N GLN A 390 4.21 -14.89 1.79
CA GLN A 390 4.06 -15.40 3.16
C GLN A 390 4.67 -14.50 4.24
N PRO A 391 5.88 -13.94 4.05
CA PRO A 391 6.36 -12.89 4.92
C PRO A 391 5.29 -11.81 5.05
N ASN A 392 5.17 -11.26 6.25
CA ASN A 392 4.18 -10.21 6.50
C ASN A 392 4.70 -8.90 5.86
N PHE A 393 5.17 -7.94 6.65
CA PHE A 393 5.66 -6.66 6.11
C PHE A 393 7.19 -6.51 6.16
N PHE A 394 7.89 -7.36 6.92
CA PHE A 394 9.33 -7.28 7.10
C PHE A 394 10.02 -8.57 6.61
N MET A 395 10.96 -8.43 5.66
CA MET A 395 11.49 -9.53 4.85
C MET A 395 12.98 -9.80 5.09
N ALA A 396 13.49 -9.52 6.29
CA ALA A 396 14.89 -9.74 6.64
C ALA A 396 15.31 -11.21 6.48
N ASP A 397 14.51 -12.15 7.03
CA ASP A 397 14.77 -13.59 6.88
C ASP A 397 14.76 -14.01 5.39
N THR A 398 13.90 -13.40 4.56
CA THR A 398 13.85 -13.63 3.10
C THR A 398 15.08 -13.06 2.39
N LEU A 399 15.59 -11.89 2.83
CA LEU A 399 16.82 -11.32 2.29
C LEU A 399 18.02 -12.23 2.58
N ASP A 400 18.08 -12.82 3.77
CA ASP A 400 19.13 -13.77 4.12
C ASP A 400 19.04 -15.05 3.27
N ASP A 401 17.83 -15.56 3.03
CA ASP A 401 17.60 -16.69 2.12
C ASP A 401 18.03 -16.38 0.67
N VAL A 402 17.77 -15.16 0.19
CA VAL A 402 18.20 -14.70 -1.14
C VAL A 402 19.73 -14.58 -1.21
N LYS A 403 20.38 -14.02 -0.19
CA LYS A 403 21.85 -13.91 -0.10
C LYS A 403 22.53 -15.28 -0.03
N ALA A 404 21.90 -16.22 0.66
CA ALA A 404 22.34 -17.62 0.73
C ALA A 404 22.00 -18.43 -0.54
N GLU A 405 21.39 -17.79 -1.54
CA GLU A 405 20.95 -18.42 -2.79
C GLU A 405 20.09 -19.67 -2.56
N LYS A 406 19.17 -19.63 -1.59
CA LYS A 406 18.17 -20.69 -1.45
C LYS A 406 17.20 -20.62 -2.63
N LEU A 407 17.30 -21.58 -3.54
CA LEU A 407 16.55 -21.54 -4.80
C LEU A 407 15.29 -22.39 -4.77
N ARG A 408 14.30 -21.99 -5.57
CA ARG A 408 13.15 -22.81 -5.95
C ARG A 408 12.92 -22.68 -7.45
N GLY A 409 13.02 -23.79 -8.19
CA GLY A 409 12.85 -23.76 -9.65
C GLY A 409 13.84 -22.83 -10.36
N GLY A 410 15.10 -22.78 -9.89
CA GLY A 410 16.18 -22.02 -10.52
C GLY A 410 16.17 -20.50 -10.29
N VAL A 411 15.37 -20.00 -9.34
CA VAL A 411 15.35 -18.59 -8.91
C VAL A 411 15.34 -18.51 -7.38
N PRO A 412 15.75 -17.39 -6.75
CA PRO A 412 15.71 -17.26 -5.30
C PRO A 412 14.30 -17.43 -4.74
N ASN A 413 14.20 -18.22 -3.68
CA ASN A 413 12.93 -18.59 -3.08
C ASN A 413 12.42 -17.48 -2.17
N ILE A 414 11.35 -16.81 -2.59
CA ILE A 414 10.55 -15.93 -1.77
C ILE A 414 9.34 -16.74 -1.31
N SER A 415 9.28 -16.99 0.00
CA SER A 415 8.29 -17.88 0.61
C SER A 415 6.88 -17.58 0.09
N TRP A 416 6.27 -18.63 -0.47
CA TRP A 416 5.00 -18.69 -1.19
C TRP A 416 4.88 -17.90 -2.49
N THR A 417 5.44 -16.69 -2.63
CA THR A 417 5.34 -15.92 -3.89
C THR A 417 6.00 -16.66 -5.06
N THR A 418 7.19 -17.23 -4.86
CA THR A 418 7.88 -18.01 -5.91
C THR A 418 7.09 -19.26 -6.30
N GLU A 419 6.60 -19.99 -5.29
CA GLU A 419 5.80 -21.19 -5.49
C GLU A 419 4.47 -20.88 -6.20
N TYR A 420 3.78 -19.83 -5.76
CA TYR A 420 2.55 -19.35 -6.39
C TYR A 420 2.77 -19.06 -7.88
N ALA A 421 3.78 -18.26 -8.22
CA ALA A 421 4.06 -17.88 -9.60
C ALA A 421 4.32 -19.10 -10.49
N GLN A 422 5.04 -20.11 -9.99
CA GLN A 422 5.31 -21.36 -10.69
C GLN A 422 4.06 -22.24 -10.83
N LEU A 423 3.30 -22.40 -9.75
CA LEU A 423 2.09 -23.24 -9.73
C LEU A 423 1.02 -22.69 -10.67
N VAL A 424 0.85 -21.37 -10.73
CA VAL A 424 -0.21 -20.75 -11.54
C VAL A 424 0.23 -20.37 -12.95
N GLN A 425 1.51 -20.55 -13.30
CA GLN A 425 2.06 -20.26 -14.62
C GLN A 425 1.19 -20.81 -15.78
N PRO A 426 0.71 -22.07 -15.76
CA PRO A 426 -0.08 -22.64 -16.87
C PRO A 426 -1.49 -22.06 -17.00
N PHE A 427 -1.98 -21.32 -16.00
CA PHE A 427 -3.38 -20.91 -15.90
C PHE A 427 -3.55 -19.43 -16.26
N PRO A 428 -4.09 -19.11 -17.46
CA PRO A 428 -4.19 -17.72 -17.93
C PRO A 428 -5.17 -16.87 -17.13
N ASN A 429 -6.00 -17.50 -16.30
CA ASN A 429 -7.00 -16.88 -15.45
C ASN A 429 -6.52 -16.59 -14.01
N CYS A 430 -5.22 -16.73 -13.72
CA CYS A 430 -4.62 -16.36 -12.44
C CYS A 430 -3.79 -15.07 -12.55
N TYR A 431 -4.00 -14.13 -11.65
CA TYR A 431 -3.37 -12.81 -11.64
C TYR A 431 -2.74 -12.53 -10.27
N ALA A 432 -1.53 -11.96 -10.27
CA ALA A 432 -0.87 -11.49 -9.07
C ALA A 432 -1.17 -10.00 -8.84
N GLU A 433 -1.86 -9.68 -7.76
CA GLU A 433 -1.98 -8.30 -7.29
C GLU A 433 -0.81 -8.02 -6.34
N ILE A 434 -0.09 -6.90 -6.55
CA ILE A 434 1.22 -6.68 -5.92
C ILE A 434 1.24 -5.63 -4.81
N GLY A 435 0.11 -5.12 -4.32
CA GLY A 435 0.04 -3.87 -3.57
C GLY A 435 0.88 -3.78 -2.33
N THR A 436 0.39 -4.29 -1.21
CA THR A 436 1.22 -4.33 0.01
C THR A 436 2.55 -5.05 -0.18
N THR A 437 2.63 -6.05 -1.06
CA THR A 437 3.88 -6.73 -1.43
C THR A 437 4.92 -5.75 -2.01
N TRP A 438 4.47 -4.84 -2.85
CA TRP A 438 5.25 -3.77 -3.47
C TRP A 438 5.58 -2.69 -2.46
N ALA A 439 4.58 -2.17 -1.75
CA ALA A 439 4.76 -1.12 -0.75
C ALA A 439 5.78 -1.49 0.33
N SER A 440 5.70 -2.72 0.83
CA SER A 440 6.58 -3.21 1.90
C SER A 440 8.01 -3.50 1.44
N SER A 441 8.18 -3.96 0.20
CA SER A 441 9.50 -4.36 -0.32
C SER A 441 10.24 -3.23 -1.00
N VAL A 442 9.58 -2.33 -1.75
CA VAL A 442 10.30 -1.38 -2.62
C VAL A 442 11.19 -0.39 -1.85
N VAL A 443 10.78 0.03 -0.65
CA VAL A 443 11.56 0.93 0.20
C VAL A 443 12.49 0.14 1.13
N THR A 444 11.96 -0.90 1.76
CA THR A 444 12.63 -1.62 2.86
C THR A 444 13.61 -2.69 2.37
N PHE A 445 13.27 -3.37 1.27
CA PHE A 445 14.00 -4.52 0.71
C PHE A 445 14.03 -4.47 -0.83
N PRO A 446 14.65 -3.45 -1.46
CA PRO A 446 14.62 -3.26 -2.91
C PRO A 446 15.16 -4.46 -3.71
N THR A 447 16.11 -5.23 -3.16
CA THR A 447 16.58 -6.48 -3.79
C THR A 447 15.47 -7.53 -3.82
N ILE A 448 14.69 -7.66 -2.74
CA ILE A 448 13.53 -8.54 -2.69
C ILE A 448 12.45 -8.06 -3.66
N ALA A 449 12.17 -6.76 -3.71
CA ALA A 449 11.22 -6.18 -4.67
C ALA A 449 11.58 -6.53 -6.13
N ALA A 450 12.88 -6.45 -6.48
CA ALA A 450 13.39 -6.83 -7.79
C ALA A 450 13.18 -8.33 -8.10
N HIS A 451 13.41 -9.20 -7.11
CA HIS A 451 13.13 -10.63 -7.24
C HIS A 451 11.63 -10.92 -7.38
N ILE A 452 10.76 -10.28 -6.59
CA ILE A 452 9.29 -10.48 -6.69
C ILE A 452 8.81 -10.11 -8.09
N LEU A 453 9.06 -8.87 -8.55
CA LEU A 453 8.64 -8.44 -9.88
C LEU A 453 9.28 -9.26 -10.99
N GLY A 454 10.57 -9.58 -10.88
CA GLY A 454 11.28 -10.39 -11.87
C GLY A 454 10.71 -11.81 -12.01
N GLN A 455 10.35 -12.44 -10.89
CA GLN A 455 9.73 -13.77 -10.89
C GLN A 455 8.30 -13.74 -11.42
N LEU A 456 7.47 -12.78 -10.98
CA LEU A 456 6.12 -12.63 -11.50
C LEU A 456 6.14 -12.38 -13.01
N MET A 457 7.03 -11.51 -13.50
CA MET A 457 7.19 -11.26 -14.94
C MET A 457 7.68 -12.51 -15.69
N LYS A 458 8.61 -13.28 -15.11
CA LYS A 458 9.15 -14.50 -15.72
C LYS A 458 8.11 -15.61 -15.86
N PHE A 459 7.31 -15.86 -14.81
CA PHE A 459 6.38 -16.98 -14.79
C PHE A 459 4.96 -16.61 -15.26
N LEU A 460 4.50 -15.40 -14.96
CA LEU A 460 3.15 -14.96 -15.30
C LEU A 460 3.11 -14.12 -16.58
N GLY A 461 4.19 -13.41 -16.90
CA GLY A 461 4.22 -12.40 -17.95
C GLY A 461 3.59 -11.08 -17.50
N GLU A 462 3.80 -10.03 -18.30
CA GLU A 462 3.32 -8.67 -18.00
C GLU A 462 1.80 -8.52 -17.99
N ASP A 463 1.04 -9.48 -18.53
CA ASP A 463 -0.42 -9.42 -18.69
C ASP A 463 -1.20 -9.96 -17.47
N ARG A 464 -0.50 -10.55 -16.48
CA ARG A 464 -1.11 -11.24 -15.33
C ARG A 464 -0.65 -10.69 -13.98
N ILE A 465 -0.23 -9.44 -13.97
CA ILE A 465 0.21 -8.71 -12.77
C ILE A 465 -0.60 -7.42 -12.69
N VAL A 466 -1.21 -7.13 -11.55
CA VAL A 466 -2.07 -5.95 -11.36
C VAL A 466 -1.63 -5.16 -10.13
N PHE A 467 -1.87 -3.86 -10.16
CA PHE A 467 -1.54 -2.94 -9.09
C PHE A 467 -2.78 -2.64 -8.23
N GLY A 468 -2.66 -2.85 -6.93
CA GLY A 468 -3.49 -2.20 -5.91
C GLY A 468 -2.57 -1.50 -4.93
N SER A 469 -2.99 -0.42 -4.27
CA SER A 469 -2.08 0.32 -3.36
C SER A 469 -2.26 -0.04 -1.89
N ASP A 470 -3.39 -0.64 -1.53
CA ASP A 470 -3.90 -0.71 -0.16
C ASP A 470 -4.07 0.67 0.50
N SER A 471 -4.12 1.75 -0.29
CA SER A 471 -4.39 3.08 0.23
C SER A 471 -5.79 3.11 0.86
N VAL A 472 -5.99 3.80 1.99
CA VAL A 472 -5.10 4.84 2.56
C VAL A 472 -4.21 4.40 3.72
N TRP A 473 -3.98 3.10 3.93
CA TRP A 473 -3.09 2.63 5.01
C TRP A 473 -1.73 3.31 4.96
N TYR A 474 -1.15 3.42 3.76
CA TYR A 474 0.16 4.01 3.51
C TYR A 474 0.07 5.44 2.94
N GLY A 475 -1.06 6.12 3.17
CA GLY A 475 -1.39 7.43 2.61
C GLY A 475 -1.81 7.37 1.15
N SER A 476 -1.68 8.50 0.44
CA SER A 476 -1.92 8.59 -1.00
C SER A 476 -1.12 7.53 -1.78
N PRO A 477 -1.72 6.90 -2.81
CA PRO A 477 -1.04 5.87 -3.61
C PRO A 477 0.07 6.44 -4.51
N GLN A 478 0.18 7.77 -4.65
CA GLN A 478 1.09 8.40 -5.61
C GLN A 478 2.55 7.95 -5.42
N TRP A 479 3.03 7.79 -4.19
CA TRP A 479 4.41 7.37 -3.95
C TRP A 479 4.69 5.95 -4.48
N GLN A 480 3.71 5.05 -4.42
CA GLN A 480 3.84 3.68 -4.96
C GLN A 480 3.85 3.68 -6.48
N ILE A 481 3.01 4.53 -7.10
CA ILE A 481 2.95 4.73 -8.55
C ILE A 481 4.28 5.28 -9.06
N GLU A 482 4.81 6.32 -8.40
CA GLU A 482 6.13 6.88 -8.68
C GLU A 482 7.23 5.83 -8.55
N ALA A 483 7.22 5.08 -7.44
CA ALA A 483 8.20 4.03 -7.20
C ALA A 483 8.17 2.98 -8.31
N LEU A 484 7.00 2.45 -8.68
CA LEU A 484 6.87 1.42 -9.71
C LEU A 484 7.26 1.95 -11.09
N TRP A 485 6.89 3.19 -11.39
CA TRP A 485 7.25 3.82 -12.66
C TRP A 485 8.76 4.05 -12.79
N ARG A 486 9.45 4.39 -11.71
CA ARG A 486 10.90 4.67 -11.71
C ARG A 486 11.75 3.43 -11.51
N PHE A 487 11.18 2.36 -10.97
CA PHE A 487 11.88 1.13 -10.67
C PHE A 487 12.38 0.40 -11.93
N GLN A 488 13.51 -0.27 -11.80
CA GLN A 488 14.04 -1.24 -12.77
C GLN A 488 14.58 -2.46 -12.04
N ILE A 489 14.46 -3.63 -12.68
CA ILE A 489 15.15 -4.85 -12.23
C ILE A 489 16.62 -4.73 -12.71
N PRO A 490 17.62 -4.78 -11.81
CA PRO A 490 19.02 -4.64 -12.20
C PRO A 490 19.44 -5.63 -13.30
N GLU A 491 20.23 -5.17 -14.27
CA GLU A 491 20.65 -5.98 -15.43
C GLU A 491 21.39 -7.27 -15.00
N ALA A 492 22.23 -7.19 -13.96
CA ALA A 492 22.91 -8.35 -13.41
C ALA A 492 21.92 -9.40 -12.88
N MET A 493 20.85 -8.98 -12.20
CA MET A 493 19.79 -9.89 -11.75
C MET A 493 19.01 -10.48 -12.92
N ARG A 494 18.70 -9.67 -13.94
CA ARG A 494 18.05 -10.13 -15.16
C ARG A 494 18.87 -11.22 -15.86
N LYS A 495 20.17 -10.99 -16.07
CA LYS A 495 21.09 -11.97 -16.68
C LYS A 495 21.21 -13.24 -15.84
N LYS A 496 21.43 -13.09 -14.52
CA LYS A 496 21.64 -14.23 -13.62
C LYS A 496 20.40 -15.12 -13.51
N TRP A 497 19.21 -14.53 -13.37
CA TRP A 497 17.99 -15.27 -13.05
C TRP A 497 17.02 -15.40 -14.23
N GLY A 498 17.36 -14.84 -15.39
CA GLY A 498 16.51 -14.81 -16.58
C GLY A 498 15.25 -13.98 -16.38
N TYR A 499 15.32 -12.87 -15.63
CA TYR A 499 14.18 -11.98 -15.46
C TYR A 499 13.98 -11.08 -16.69
N PRO A 500 12.74 -10.90 -17.17
CA PRO A 500 12.43 -9.94 -18.22
C PRO A 500 12.77 -8.51 -17.81
N GLU A 501 12.91 -7.63 -18.81
CA GLU A 501 12.96 -6.19 -18.58
C GLU A 501 11.62 -5.66 -18.10
N LEU A 502 11.65 -4.77 -17.10
CA LEU A 502 10.46 -4.00 -16.71
C LEU A 502 10.30 -2.79 -17.64
N THR A 503 9.84 -3.07 -18.86
CA THR A 503 9.62 -2.05 -19.90
C THR A 503 8.51 -1.06 -19.52
N GLU A 504 8.45 0.09 -20.19
CA GLU A 504 7.33 1.04 -20.03
C GLU A 504 5.97 0.38 -20.34
N ARG A 505 5.92 -0.48 -21.37
CA ARG A 505 4.71 -1.25 -21.72
C ARG A 505 4.26 -2.12 -20.55
N ALA A 506 5.18 -2.85 -19.93
CA ALA A 506 4.89 -3.68 -18.77
C ALA A 506 4.39 -2.83 -17.59
N LYS A 507 5.03 -1.69 -17.30
CA LYS A 507 4.60 -0.77 -16.24
C LYS A 507 3.19 -0.24 -16.46
N ARG A 508 2.85 0.19 -17.67
CA ARG A 508 1.48 0.63 -18.03
C ARG A 508 0.47 -0.50 -17.84
N LYS A 509 0.82 -1.73 -18.23
CA LYS A 509 -0.02 -2.91 -18.01
C LYS A 509 -0.29 -3.18 -16.54
N ILE A 510 0.77 -3.23 -15.74
CA ILE A 510 0.69 -3.50 -14.30
C ILE A 510 -0.10 -2.40 -13.58
N LEU A 511 0.19 -1.12 -13.86
CA LEU A 511 -0.45 0.02 -13.20
C LEU A 511 -1.91 0.24 -13.59
N GLY A 512 -2.41 -0.38 -14.67
CA GLY A 512 -3.84 -0.30 -14.91
C GLY A 512 -4.40 -0.94 -16.16
N LEU A 513 -3.63 -1.20 -17.23
CA LEU A 513 -4.24 -1.78 -18.44
C LEU A 513 -4.71 -3.22 -18.25
N ASN A 514 -4.05 -4.00 -17.39
CA ASN A 514 -4.48 -5.35 -17.06
C ASN A 514 -5.82 -5.34 -16.31
N SER A 515 -5.95 -4.50 -15.29
CA SER A 515 -7.21 -4.30 -14.56
C SER A 515 -8.29 -3.70 -15.47
N ALA A 516 -7.96 -2.75 -16.33
CA ALA A 516 -8.90 -2.23 -17.32
C ALA A 516 -9.50 -3.35 -18.19
N LYS A 517 -8.69 -4.31 -18.63
CA LYS A 517 -9.15 -5.49 -19.36
C LYS A 517 -10.05 -6.37 -18.49
N LEU A 518 -9.64 -6.67 -17.26
CA LEU A 518 -10.40 -7.47 -16.29
C LEU A 518 -11.78 -6.87 -15.97
N TYR A 519 -11.90 -5.55 -16.01
CA TYR A 519 -13.13 -4.80 -15.70
C TYR A 519 -13.81 -4.21 -16.94
N GLY A 520 -13.41 -4.61 -18.15
CA GLY A 520 -14.02 -4.17 -19.40
C GLY A 520 -13.99 -2.65 -19.65
N ILE A 521 -13.02 -1.96 -19.06
CA ILE A 521 -12.80 -0.52 -19.21
C ILE A 521 -12.10 -0.26 -20.56
N ARG A 522 -12.79 0.43 -21.47
CA ARG A 522 -12.30 0.70 -22.83
C ARG A 522 -11.63 2.06 -22.99
N ALA A 523 -12.04 3.05 -22.18
CA ALA A 523 -11.45 4.38 -22.24
C ALA A 523 -10.16 4.39 -21.42
N LEU A 524 -9.02 4.28 -22.09
CA LEU A 524 -7.70 4.15 -21.45
C LEU A 524 -6.94 5.48 -21.36
N ARG A 525 -7.61 6.61 -21.63
CA ARG A 525 -7.04 7.95 -21.43
C ARG A 525 -7.65 8.56 -20.17
N PRO A 526 -6.86 9.03 -19.20
CA PRO A 526 -7.40 9.68 -17.99
C PRO A 526 -8.37 10.82 -18.29
N ALA A 527 -8.14 11.58 -19.36
CA ALA A 527 -9.00 12.67 -19.82
C ALA A 527 -10.43 12.24 -20.20
N SER A 528 -10.70 10.94 -20.38
CA SER A 528 -12.05 10.42 -20.60
C SER A 528 -12.89 10.37 -19.31
N TYR A 529 -12.28 10.62 -18.15
CA TYR A 529 -12.93 10.57 -16.85
C TYR A 529 -12.96 11.95 -16.22
N LYS A 530 -14.14 12.37 -15.77
CA LYS A 530 -14.31 13.66 -15.10
C LYS A 530 -13.68 13.60 -13.72
N ALA A 531 -13.03 14.70 -13.31
CA ALA A 531 -12.39 14.77 -12.00
C ALA A 531 -13.42 14.71 -10.86
N VAL A 532 -13.01 14.16 -9.72
CA VAL A 532 -13.78 14.32 -8.47
C VAL A 532 -13.67 15.78 -8.04
N PRO A 533 -14.79 16.48 -7.77
CA PRO A 533 -14.75 17.91 -7.51
C PRO A 533 -14.10 18.22 -6.15
N LYS A 534 -13.30 19.28 -6.06
CA LYS A 534 -12.61 19.68 -4.81
C LYS A 534 -13.57 19.97 -3.64
N ASN A 535 -14.82 20.34 -3.92
CA ASN A 535 -15.86 20.53 -2.91
C ASN A 535 -16.65 19.24 -2.60
N TYR A 536 -16.04 18.06 -2.72
CA TYR A 536 -16.69 16.76 -2.50
C TYR A 536 -17.32 16.65 -1.10
N GLU A 537 -16.69 17.22 -0.07
CA GLU A 537 -17.18 17.16 1.30
C GLU A 537 -18.54 17.83 1.47
N SER A 538 -18.74 19.01 0.87
CA SER A 538 -20.02 19.72 0.93
C SER A 538 -21.11 19.04 0.10
N ARG A 539 -20.74 18.10 -0.78
CA ARG A 539 -21.68 17.27 -1.54
C ARG A 539 -22.09 15.99 -0.82
N MET A 540 -21.48 15.68 0.34
CA MET A 540 -21.87 14.51 1.14
C MET A 540 -23.24 14.74 1.77
N THR A 541 -24.21 13.98 1.28
CA THR A 541 -25.60 13.96 1.76
C THR A 541 -25.71 13.42 3.19
N SER A 542 -26.77 13.80 3.92
CA SER A 542 -27.06 13.25 5.25
C SER A 542 -27.22 11.73 5.21
N GLU A 543 -27.85 11.19 4.16
CA GLU A 543 -28.05 9.75 3.97
C GLU A 543 -26.72 9.00 3.89
N LEU A 544 -25.78 9.48 3.07
CA LEU A 544 -24.43 8.91 2.98
C LEU A 544 -23.70 8.94 4.32
N LYS A 545 -23.76 10.07 5.04
CA LYS A 545 -23.13 10.20 6.37
C LYS A 545 -23.72 9.21 7.37
N THR A 546 -25.03 8.99 7.33
CA THR A 546 -25.71 7.97 8.15
C THR A 546 -25.27 6.57 7.76
N ILE A 547 -25.24 6.24 6.47
CA ILE A 547 -24.80 4.92 5.97
C ILE A 547 -23.35 4.62 6.39
N LEU A 548 -22.47 5.63 6.31
CA LEU A 548 -21.07 5.52 6.73
C LEU A 548 -20.85 5.72 8.23
N GLU A 549 -21.93 5.84 9.01
CA GLU A 549 -21.93 5.89 10.47
C GLU A 549 -21.17 7.09 11.06
N PHE A 550 -21.12 8.21 10.31
CA PHE A 550 -20.46 9.43 10.78
C PHE A 550 -21.24 10.16 11.88
N GLY A 551 -22.55 9.91 12.02
CA GLY A 551 -23.33 10.43 13.15
C GLY A 551 -22.89 9.88 14.51
N GLN A 552 -22.11 8.81 14.54
CA GLN A 552 -21.52 8.25 15.77
C GLN A 552 -20.20 8.94 16.16
N LEU A 553 -19.65 9.79 15.29
CA LEU A 553 -18.43 10.55 15.57
C LEU A 553 -18.77 11.74 16.47
N LYS A 554 -17.98 11.93 17.53
CA LYS A 554 -18.04 13.12 18.39
C LYS A 554 -17.57 14.36 17.60
N ALA A 555 -18.02 15.55 18.02
CA ALA A 555 -17.70 16.82 17.33
C ALA A 555 -16.19 17.11 17.23
N ASP A 556 -15.40 16.65 18.20
CA ASP A 556 -13.94 16.76 18.22
C ASP A 556 -13.27 15.95 17.08
N ASN A 557 -13.83 14.80 16.70
CA ASN A 557 -13.33 13.98 15.60
C ASN A 557 -13.50 14.67 14.23
N MET A 558 -14.57 15.46 14.06
CA MET A 558 -14.81 16.24 12.84
C MET A 558 -13.96 17.50 12.79
N SER A 559 -13.63 18.10 13.94
CA SER A 559 -12.69 19.23 14.03
C SER A 559 -11.25 18.80 13.77
N LYS A 560 -10.81 17.66 14.34
CA LYS A 560 -9.48 17.05 14.04
C LYS A 560 -9.31 16.71 12.56
N MET A 561 -10.37 16.25 11.88
CA MET A 561 -10.38 16.09 10.43
C MET A 561 -9.96 17.38 9.70
N LYS A 562 -10.50 18.53 10.13
CA LYS A 562 -10.19 19.84 9.54
C LYS A 562 -8.80 20.36 9.93
N GLU A 563 -8.34 20.09 11.15
CA GLU A 563 -7.01 20.48 11.62
C GLU A 563 -5.90 19.68 10.92
N THR A 564 -6.04 18.36 10.79
CA THR A 564 -5.13 17.52 9.98
C THR A 564 -5.13 17.97 8.52
N TYR A 565 -6.29 18.38 7.99
CA TYR A 565 -6.41 18.95 6.65
C TYR A 565 -5.63 20.27 6.48
N ALA A 566 -5.65 21.14 7.49
CA ALA A 566 -4.91 22.41 7.49
C ALA A 566 -3.39 22.20 7.70
N ALA A 567 -2.99 21.21 8.50
CA ALA A 567 -1.59 20.87 8.75
C ALA A 567 -0.88 20.26 7.52
N LEU A 568 -1.62 19.69 6.57
CA LEU A 568 -1.09 19.12 5.33
C LEU A 568 -0.66 20.18 4.29
N ALA A 569 -0.84 21.46 4.56
CA ALA A 569 -0.39 22.56 3.70
C ALA A 569 1.09 22.95 3.93
N ILE A 570 1.88 22.11 4.61
CA ILE A 570 3.29 22.38 4.91
C ILE A 570 4.15 22.06 3.68
N GLU A 571 4.78 23.09 3.14
CA GLU A 571 5.85 22.98 2.13
C GLU A 571 7.04 22.16 2.68
N PRO A 572 7.65 21.24 1.90
CA PRO A 572 8.78 20.44 2.37
C PRO A 572 10.00 21.31 2.71
N ASP A 573 10.37 21.39 3.99
CA ASP A 573 11.51 22.20 4.43
C ASP A 573 12.82 21.39 4.60
N ASN A 574 12.74 20.06 4.44
CA ASN A 574 13.77 19.04 4.69
C ASN A 574 14.42 19.15 6.07
N ILE A 575 13.76 19.78 7.05
CA ILE A 575 14.25 19.89 8.42
C ILE A 575 13.86 18.62 9.16
N ARG A 576 14.84 18.02 9.84
CA ARG A 576 14.64 16.81 10.64
C ARG A 576 14.80 17.16 12.10
N TYR A 577 13.81 16.83 12.91
CA TYR A 577 13.88 16.95 14.36
C TYR A 577 14.29 15.59 14.95
N GLY A 578 15.31 15.58 15.80
CA GLY A 578 15.81 14.41 16.51
C GLY A 578 17.31 14.54 16.84
N TRP A 579 17.93 13.43 17.23
CA TRP A 579 19.33 13.28 17.60
C TRP A 579 20.08 12.49 16.52
N MET A 580 21.20 13.04 16.04
CA MET A 580 22.12 12.37 15.12
C MET A 580 23.41 11.99 15.85
N ARG A 581 23.93 10.78 15.59
CA ARG A 581 25.23 10.35 16.13
C ARG A 581 26.34 11.21 15.52
N VAL A 582 27.12 11.89 16.36
CA VAL A 582 28.25 12.73 15.94
C VAL A 582 29.61 12.24 16.45
N GLN A 583 29.62 11.38 17.49
CA GLN A 583 30.83 10.76 18.04
C GLN A 583 30.69 9.23 18.04
N ALA A 584 31.81 8.52 18.05
CA ALA A 584 31.83 7.05 17.98
C ALA A 584 31.18 6.38 19.20
#